data_AF-A0A6V7W4Y5-F1
#
_entry.id   AF-A0A6V7W4Y5-F1
#
_cell.length_a   1.000
_cell.length_b   1.000
_cell.length_c   1.000
_cell.angle_alpha   90.00
_cell.angle_beta   90.00
_cell.angle_gamma   90.00
#
_symmetry.space_group_name_H-M   'P 1'
#
loop_
_entity.id
_entity.type
_entity.pdbx_description
1 polymer ?
#
loop_
_entity_poly.entity_id
_entity_poly.type
_entity_poly.pdbx_seq_one_letter_code
_entity_poly.pdbx_strand_id
1 'polypeptide(L)'
;MSNLDNPGIFYQGRTFTDTGGGVDGGRELVAEYKQMDEQFQRFIKEFSEKGMVWIYREQLKKNYTLGQYYLTIQFNDLRNFEEDVANKLRRYPATLLPALESAAKKVANDITNPRPAGQEEVRDIQIMLNLDDKPQSIRHIKSSEVSQLVKISGIIVAASQVRFRSTRLTLQCRTCRHTISDQEVKPGFEQFQMPRRCLANQVGQLQRCPMDPYAILPDKCRCVDFQQLKLQELPEDVPHSEIPRHLLIYVDRYLTDRVTPGNRITVTGIYSIKRLQGGKSKSGREEKTAGMAGIRVPYIRAIGIEVQMTGLGHTDQMHFTPKEERQFRELAKNPKVYEIITKSIAPSIYGADDIKRAIACLLFSGSRKILPDGLTRRGDINVLLLGDPGTAKSQLLKFVERVAPIAVYTSGKGSSAAGLTASVIRDPASRSFIMEGGAMVLADGGVVCIDEFDKMREDDRVAIHEAMEQQTISIAKAGITTTLNSRCSVLAAANSVFGRWDDTRGDENIDFMPTILSRFDCIFVVKDQYDRNRDAQLAKHIVKVHTQATQPTALNSLGELMEILMELLHP
;
A
#
# COMPACT_ATOMS: atom_id res chain seq x y z
N MET A 1 -57.40 10.62 -15.23
CA MET A 1 -56.38 11.25 -16.11
C MET A 1 -55.65 12.28 -15.29
N SER A 2 -54.33 12.36 -15.48
CA SER A 2 -53.33 13.31 -14.94
C SER A 2 -53.16 13.35 -13.41
N ASN A 3 -51.96 13.43 -12.84
CA ASN A 3 -50.61 13.37 -13.37
C ASN A 3 -49.64 13.11 -12.20
N LEU A 4 -48.51 12.54 -12.59
CA LEU A 4 -47.18 12.51 -11.98
C LEU A 4 -46.90 13.49 -10.82
N ASP A 5 -46.23 13.00 -9.78
CA ASP A 5 -44.96 13.56 -9.29
C ASP A 5 -44.38 12.70 -8.15
N ASN A 6 -43.51 11.76 -8.51
CA ASN A 6 -42.57 11.12 -7.57
C ASN A 6 -41.16 11.38 -8.14
N PRO A 7 -40.46 12.45 -7.70
CA PRO A 7 -39.18 12.80 -8.28
C PRO A 7 -38.04 12.05 -7.59
N GLY A 8 -37.25 11.34 -8.39
CA GLY A 8 -35.81 11.22 -8.14
C GLY A 8 -35.30 9.92 -7.54
N ILE A 9 -35.38 8.82 -8.30
CA ILE A 9 -34.42 7.72 -8.18
C ILE A 9 -33.72 7.59 -9.53
N PHE A 10 -32.65 8.36 -9.73
CA PHE A 10 -31.73 8.12 -10.84
C PHE A 10 -30.73 7.05 -10.41
N TYR A 11 -31.07 5.78 -10.66
CA TYR A 11 -30.06 4.75 -10.80
C TYR A 11 -29.40 4.91 -12.17
N GLN A 12 -28.14 5.36 -12.19
CA GLN A 12 -27.19 4.86 -13.17
C GLN A 12 -26.52 3.62 -12.58
N GLY A 13 -27.35 2.65 -12.18
CA GLY A 13 -26.92 1.28 -12.02
C GLY A 13 -27.12 0.64 -13.39
N ARG A 14 -26.08 0.10 -14.01
CA ARG A 14 -26.28 -0.89 -15.07
C ARG A 14 -26.96 -2.09 -14.42
N THR A 15 -28.29 -2.08 -14.39
CA THR A 15 -29.11 -3.16 -13.87
C THR A 15 -28.93 -4.42 -14.73
N PHE A 16 -29.13 -5.55 -14.08
CA PHE A 16 -28.76 -6.91 -14.48
C PHE A 16 -29.45 -7.50 -15.73
N THR A 17 -30.16 -6.71 -16.53
CA THR A 17 -30.97 -7.22 -17.64
C THR A 17 -30.68 -6.43 -18.91
N ASP A 18 -30.00 -7.05 -19.88
CA ASP A 18 -29.90 -6.57 -21.26
C ASP A 18 -31.16 -6.95 -22.08
N THR A 19 -32.30 -7.08 -21.42
CA THR A 19 -33.59 -7.40 -22.03
C THR A 19 -34.62 -6.38 -21.56
N GLY A 20 -35.17 -5.64 -22.52
CA GLY A 20 -36.01 -4.49 -22.29
C GLY A 20 -37.38 -4.81 -21.66
N GLY A 21 -37.86 -3.83 -20.90
CA GLY A 21 -39.28 -3.55 -20.69
C GLY A 21 -39.99 -4.35 -19.59
N GLY A 22 -40.51 -3.66 -18.57
CA GLY A 22 -41.60 -4.18 -17.73
C GLY A 22 -41.56 -3.73 -16.27
N VAL A 23 -42.75 -3.44 -15.73
CA VAL A 23 -43.01 -3.06 -14.33
C VAL A 23 -42.76 -4.23 -13.33
N ASP A 24 -42.40 -5.41 -13.84
CA ASP A 24 -42.11 -6.64 -13.07
C ASP A 24 -40.65 -6.79 -12.60
N GLY A 25 -39.72 -5.97 -13.09
CA GLY A 25 -38.30 -6.09 -12.74
C GLY A 25 -38.00 -5.93 -11.23
N GLY A 26 -38.87 -5.23 -10.49
CA GLY A 26 -38.71 -5.06 -9.03
C GLY A 26 -38.95 -6.34 -8.22
N ARG A 27 -39.84 -7.23 -8.68
CA ARG A 27 -40.11 -8.51 -8.01
C ARG A 27 -39.05 -9.56 -8.33
N GLU A 28 -38.58 -9.57 -9.58
CA GLU A 28 -37.48 -10.44 -10.02
C GLU A 28 -36.18 -10.11 -9.29
N LEU A 29 -35.84 -8.81 -9.15
CA LEU A 29 -34.64 -8.38 -8.39
C LEU A 29 -34.67 -8.80 -6.91
N VAL A 30 -35.83 -8.81 -6.27
CA VAL A 30 -35.99 -9.25 -4.87
C VAL A 30 -35.90 -10.77 -4.76
N ALA A 31 -36.42 -11.51 -5.74
CA ALA A 31 -36.31 -12.96 -5.80
C ALA A 31 -34.85 -13.40 -6.02
N GLU A 32 -34.15 -12.75 -6.95
CA GLU A 32 -32.72 -12.98 -7.19
C GLU A 32 -31.88 -12.66 -5.94
N TYR A 33 -32.16 -11.56 -5.25
CA TYR A 33 -31.45 -11.20 -4.02
C TYR A 33 -31.60 -12.25 -2.92
N LYS A 34 -32.80 -12.82 -2.74
CA LYS A 34 -33.06 -13.89 -1.78
C LYS A 34 -32.34 -15.19 -2.17
N GLN A 35 -32.36 -15.52 -3.46
CA GLN A 35 -31.66 -16.71 -3.96
C GLN A 35 -30.14 -16.60 -3.71
N MET A 36 -29.55 -15.42 -3.93
CA MET A 36 -28.13 -15.20 -3.65
C MET A 36 -27.82 -15.29 -2.14
N ASP A 37 -28.67 -14.75 -1.27
CA ASP A 37 -28.51 -14.86 0.19
C ASP A 37 -28.54 -16.34 0.64
N GLU A 38 -29.43 -17.16 0.08
CA GLU A 38 -29.48 -18.60 0.34
C GLU A 38 -28.22 -19.34 -0.14
N GLN A 39 -27.71 -19.00 -1.33
CA GLN A 39 -26.46 -19.57 -1.84
C GLN A 39 -25.26 -19.20 -0.97
N PHE A 40 -25.17 -17.95 -0.53
CA PHE A 40 -24.12 -17.54 0.39
C PHE A 40 -24.21 -18.24 1.75
N GLN A 41 -25.42 -18.49 2.26
CA GLN A 41 -25.59 -19.27 3.48
C GLN A 41 -25.12 -20.72 3.29
N ARG A 42 -25.41 -21.35 2.14
CA ARG A 42 -24.91 -22.69 1.81
C ARG A 42 -23.40 -22.70 1.73
N PHE A 43 -22.79 -21.73 1.04
CA PHE A 43 -21.34 -21.61 0.96
C PHE A 43 -20.69 -21.57 2.35
N ILE A 44 -21.16 -20.71 3.27
CA ILE A 44 -20.57 -20.60 4.61
C ILE A 44 -20.78 -21.89 5.44
N LYS A 45 -21.87 -22.62 5.22
CA LYS A 45 -22.21 -23.85 5.97
C LYS A 45 -21.49 -25.10 5.44
N GLU A 46 -21.39 -25.24 4.12
CA GLU A 46 -21.03 -26.49 3.43
C GLU A 46 -19.61 -26.49 2.87
N PHE A 47 -18.98 -25.32 2.70
CA PHE A 47 -17.63 -25.26 2.15
C PHE A 47 -16.62 -25.99 3.04
N SER A 48 -15.95 -26.99 2.47
CA SER A 48 -14.91 -27.77 3.13
C SER A 48 -13.73 -27.94 2.19
N GLU A 49 -12.53 -27.64 2.69
CA GLU A 49 -11.29 -27.95 1.99
C GLU A 49 -10.83 -29.34 2.45
N LYS A 50 -10.68 -30.30 1.52
CA LYS A 50 -10.20 -31.67 1.79
C LYS A 50 -11.06 -32.49 2.78
N GLY A 51 -12.35 -32.17 2.90
CA GLY A 51 -13.39 -33.07 3.42
C GLY A 51 -13.48 -33.26 4.94
N MET A 52 -12.66 -32.59 5.77
CA MET A 52 -12.73 -32.74 7.23
C MET A 52 -12.87 -31.45 8.05
N VAL A 53 -12.66 -30.26 7.46
CA VAL A 53 -12.70 -28.99 8.22
C VAL A 53 -13.55 -27.94 7.49
N TRP A 54 -14.53 -27.37 8.21
CA TRP A 54 -15.32 -26.23 7.74
C TRP A 54 -14.67 -24.92 8.17
N ILE A 55 -13.73 -24.43 7.36
CA ILE A 55 -12.86 -23.28 7.67
C ILE A 55 -13.69 -22.05 8.07
N TYR A 56 -14.67 -21.67 7.25
CA TYR A 56 -15.47 -20.46 7.48
C TYR A 56 -16.41 -20.56 8.69
N ARG A 57 -16.96 -21.75 8.94
CA ARG A 57 -17.83 -22.00 10.09
C ARG A 57 -17.06 -21.92 11.41
N GLU A 58 -15.91 -22.58 11.48
CA GLU A 58 -15.05 -22.55 12.66
C GLU A 58 -14.47 -21.16 12.89
N GLN A 59 -14.05 -20.48 11.82
CA GLN A 59 -13.56 -19.11 11.89
C GLN A 59 -14.64 -18.16 12.43
N LEU A 60 -15.86 -18.25 11.90
CA LEU A 60 -16.97 -17.42 12.36
C LEU A 60 -17.29 -17.69 13.84
N LYS A 61 -17.35 -18.96 14.26
CA LYS A 61 -17.60 -19.33 15.66
C LYS A 61 -16.51 -18.81 16.60
N LYS A 62 -15.24 -18.97 16.19
CA LYS A 62 -14.06 -18.51 16.95
C LYS A 62 -14.09 -16.99 17.09
N ASN A 63 -14.27 -16.27 15.99
CA ASN A 63 -14.28 -14.81 15.97
C ASN A 63 -15.43 -14.25 16.80
N TYR A 64 -16.62 -14.84 16.69
CA TYR A 64 -17.79 -14.45 17.48
C TYR A 64 -17.55 -14.65 19.00
N THR A 65 -16.96 -15.78 19.39
CA THR A 65 -16.60 -16.06 20.80
C THR A 65 -15.59 -15.05 21.35
N LEU A 66 -14.68 -14.57 20.51
CA LEU A 66 -13.69 -13.55 20.85
C LEU A 66 -14.23 -12.11 20.80
N GLY A 67 -15.51 -11.91 20.44
CA GLY A 67 -16.10 -10.58 20.26
C GLY A 67 -15.60 -9.84 19.01
N GLN A 68 -14.97 -10.55 18.08
CA GLN A 68 -14.51 -10.03 16.80
C GLN A 68 -15.58 -10.31 15.73
N TYR A 69 -16.32 -9.29 15.29
CA TYR A 69 -17.41 -9.45 14.33
C TYR A 69 -16.92 -9.27 12.89
N TYR A 70 -15.94 -10.06 12.47
CA TYR A 70 -15.51 -10.12 11.07
C TYR A 70 -15.28 -11.54 10.58
N LEU A 71 -15.41 -11.75 9.26
CA LEU A 71 -15.12 -13.00 8.57
C LEU A 71 -14.22 -12.72 7.37
N THR A 72 -13.10 -13.43 7.23
CA THR A 72 -12.22 -13.32 6.05
C THR A 72 -12.57 -14.43 5.08
N ILE A 73 -12.86 -14.10 3.82
CA ILE A 73 -13.20 -15.06 2.77
C ILE A 73 -12.17 -14.96 1.66
N GLN A 74 -11.65 -16.09 1.23
CA GLN A 74 -10.81 -16.18 0.04
C GLN A 74 -11.69 -16.23 -1.21
N PHE A 75 -11.41 -15.37 -2.18
CA PHE A 75 -12.22 -15.30 -3.40
C PHE A 75 -12.13 -16.58 -4.25
N ASN A 76 -11.00 -17.29 -4.19
CA ASN A 76 -10.80 -18.54 -4.91
C ASN A 76 -11.76 -19.65 -4.42
N ASP A 77 -12.03 -19.69 -3.12
CA ASP A 77 -12.96 -20.65 -2.52
C ASP A 77 -14.39 -20.44 -3.00
N LEU A 78 -14.81 -19.17 -3.09
CA LEU A 78 -16.11 -18.82 -3.64
C LEU A 78 -16.22 -19.22 -5.11
N ARG A 79 -15.15 -19.00 -5.89
CA ARG A 79 -15.08 -19.41 -7.31
C ARG A 79 -15.12 -20.93 -7.48
N ASN A 80 -14.48 -21.68 -6.59
CA ASN A 80 -14.47 -23.15 -6.64
C ASN A 80 -15.83 -23.75 -6.27
N PHE A 81 -16.59 -23.09 -5.39
CA PHE A 81 -17.92 -23.54 -5.00
C PHE A 81 -18.97 -23.20 -6.07
N GLU A 82 -19.08 -21.92 -6.43
CA GLU A 82 -20.03 -21.44 -7.45
C GLU A 82 -19.42 -20.29 -8.27
N GLU A 83 -19.03 -20.61 -9.52
CA GLU A 83 -18.40 -19.63 -10.43
C GLU A 83 -19.34 -18.46 -10.78
N ASP A 84 -20.63 -18.72 -10.97
CA ASP A 84 -21.61 -17.69 -11.31
C ASP A 84 -21.74 -16.62 -10.23
N VAL A 85 -21.79 -17.04 -8.96
CA VAL A 85 -21.88 -16.11 -7.83
C VAL A 85 -20.60 -15.30 -7.69
N ALA A 86 -19.43 -15.93 -7.88
CA ALA A 86 -18.15 -15.21 -7.87
C ALA A 86 -18.07 -14.16 -8.98
N ASN A 87 -18.49 -14.50 -10.21
CA ASN A 87 -18.50 -13.56 -11.34
C ASN A 87 -19.49 -12.40 -11.12
N LYS A 88 -20.66 -12.68 -10.55
CA LYS A 88 -21.63 -11.64 -10.15
C LYS A 88 -21.08 -10.74 -9.04
N LEU A 89 -20.42 -11.31 -8.03
CA LEU A 89 -19.79 -10.56 -6.93
C LEU A 89 -18.68 -9.62 -7.44
N ARG A 90 -17.88 -10.05 -8.42
CA ARG A 90 -16.83 -9.21 -9.03
C ARG A 90 -17.42 -8.02 -9.81
N ARG A 91 -18.53 -8.23 -10.52
CA ARG A 91 -19.21 -7.18 -11.31
C ARG A 91 -20.02 -6.20 -10.46
N TYR A 92 -20.69 -6.70 -9.42
CA TYR A 92 -21.62 -5.90 -8.60
C TYR A 92 -21.38 -6.09 -7.08
N PRO A 93 -20.16 -5.78 -6.58
CA PRO A 93 -19.81 -6.00 -5.18
C PRO A 93 -20.65 -5.14 -4.21
N ALA A 94 -21.03 -3.91 -4.59
CA ALA A 94 -21.73 -3.00 -3.69
C ALA A 94 -23.11 -3.51 -3.24
N THR A 95 -23.81 -4.25 -4.11
CA THR A 95 -25.15 -4.80 -3.83
C THR A 95 -25.06 -6.16 -3.14
N LEU A 96 -24.06 -6.97 -3.51
CA LEU A 96 -23.93 -8.34 -3.02
C LEU A 96 -23.19 -8.44 -1.68
N LEU A 97 -22.31 -7.50 -1.34
CA LEU A 97 -21.65 -7.49 -0.02
C LEU A 97 -22.63 -7.38 1.15
N PRO A 98 -23.64 -6.48 1.15
CA PRO A 98 -24.66 -6.48 2.20
C PRO A 98 -25.46 -7.79 2.27
N ALA A 99 -25.69 -8.45 1.13
CA ALA A 99 -26.36 -9.76 1.09
C ALA A 99 -25.50 -10.81 1.81
N LEU A 100 -24.19 -10.80 1.55
CA LEU A 100 -23.23 -11.68 2.21
C LEU A 100 -23.13 -11.37 3.71
N GLU A 101 -23.17 -10.10 4.14
CA GLU A 101 -23.19 -9.71 5.57
C GLU A 101 -24.47 -10.25 6.27
N SER A 102 -25.62 -10.15 5.60
CA SER A 102 -26.89 -10.71 6.07
C SER A 102 -26.84 -12.25 6.19
N ALA A 103 -26.30 -12.92 5.17
CA ALA A 103 -26.10 -14.37 5.17
C ALA A 103 -25.21 -14.81 6.35
N ALA A 104 -24.07 -14.16 6.53
CA ALA A 104 -23.15 -14.42 7.64
C ALA A 104 -23.83 -14.21 9.01
N LYS A 105 -24.64 -13.15 9.15
CA LYS A 105 -25.40 -12.87 10.38
C LYS A 105 -26.41 -13.97 10.72
N LYS A 106 -27.12 -14.50 9.71
CA LYS A 106 -28.06 -15.64 9.89
C LYS A 106 -27.33 -16.91 10.30
N VAL A 107 -26.24 -17.25 9.60
CA VAL A 107 -25.42 -18.43 9.91
C VAL A 107 -24.81 -18.32 11.31
N ALA A 108 -24.33 -17.14 11.70
CA ALA A 108 -23.86 -16.87 13.07
C ALA A 108 -24.95 -17.10 14.11
N ASN A 109 -26.19 -16.70 13.81
CA ASN A 109 -27.32 -16.91 14.70
C ASN A 109 -27.61 -18.40 14.91
N ASP A 110 -27.61 -19.18 13.84
CA ASP A 110 -27.84 -20.62 13.88
C ASP A 110 -26.77 -21.36 14.71
N ILE A 111 -25.50 -20.97 14.57
CA ILE A 111 -24.37 -21.66 15.23
C ILE A 111 -24.26 -21.31 16.72
N THR A 112 -24.65 -20.09 17.10
CA THR A 112 -24.47 -19.58 18.46
C THR A 112 -25.62 -19.97 19.40
N ASN A 113 -26.70 -20.56 18.88
CA ASN A 113 -27.79 -21.05 19.72
C ASN A 113 -27.43 -22.39 20.38
N PRO A 114 -27.59 -22.55 21.71
CA PRO A 114 -28.18 -21.62 22.68
C PRO A 114 -27.19 -20.57 23.23
N ARG A 115 -27.61 -19.30 23.29
CA ARG A 115 -26.81 -18.19 23.83
C ARG A 115 -26.93 -18.05 25.36
N PRO A 116 -25.89 -17.53 26.03
CA PRO A 116 -26.03 -17.02 27.39
C PRO A 116 -27.03 -15.85 27.45
N ALA A 117 -27.83 -15.80 28.52
CA ALA A 117 -28.86 -14.78 28.71
C ALA A 117 -28.27 -13.35 28.67
N GLY A 118 -28.80 -12.48 27.80
CA GLY A 118 -28.40 -11.07 27.68
C GLY A 118 -27.89 -10.61 26.30
N GLN A 119 -27.67 -11.51 25.34
CA GLN A 119 -27.29 -11.18 23.95
C GLN A 119 -28.33 -11.68 22.93
N GLU A 120 -29.56 -11.16 23.02
CA GLU A 120 -30.65 -11.52 22.09
C GLU A 120 -30.39 -10.96 20.68
N GLU A 121 -29.76 -9.77 20.55
CA GLU A 121 -29.48 -9.16 19.25
C GLU A 121 -28.11 -9.57 18.68
N VAL A 122 -28.13 -10.13 17.46
CA VAL A 122 -26.90 -10.41 16.70
C VAL A 122 -26.31 -9.09 16.21
N ARG A 123 -25.05 -8.82 16.56
CA ARG A 123 -24.29 -7.69 16.00
C ARG A 123 -24.01 -7.90 14.51
N ASP A 124 -23.80 -6.79 13.82
CA ASP A 124 -23.49 -6.83 12.39
C ASP A 124 -22.06 -7.35 12.18
N ILE A 125 -21.89 -8.24 11.20
CA ILE A 125 -20.62 -8.86 10.86
C ILE A 125 -20.07 -8.18 9.62
N GLN A 126 -18.78 -7.83 9.65
CA GLN A 126 -18.07 -7.32 8.48
C GLN A 126 -17.40 -8.45 7.73
N ILE A 127 -17.51 -8.46 6.41
CA ILE A 127 -16.77 -9.40 5.57
C ILE A 127 -15.53 -8.73 5.00
N MET A 128 -14.42 -9.45 5.08
CA MET A 128 -13.15 -9.12 4.45
C MET A 128 -12.92 -10.10 3.31
N LEU A 129 -12.64 -9.58 2.12
CA LEU A 129 -12.38 -10.38 0.94
C LEU A 129 -10.89 -10.29 0.59
N ASN A 130 -10.28 -11.45 0.37
CA ASN A 130 -8.91 -11.55 -0.12
C ASN A 130 -8.97 -12.14 -1.54
N LEU A 131 -8.54 -11.37 -2.54
CA LEU A 131 -8.36 -11.90 -3.89
C LEU A 131 -6.94 -12.44 -4.03
N ASP A 132 -6.81 -13.57 -4.69
CA ASP A 132 -5.51 -14.14 -5.08
C ASP A 132 -5.04 -13.62 -6.46
N ASP A 133 -5.84 -12.77 -7.10
CA ASP A 133 -5.45 -12.11 -8.36
C ASP A 133 -4.15 -11.30 -8.18
N LYS A 134 -3.37 -11.15 -9.25
CA LYS A 134 -2.19 -10.27 -9.24
C LYS A 134 -2.62 -8.82 -8.96
N PRO A 135 -1.89 -8.09 -8.09
CA PRO A 135 -2.22 -6.70 -7.84
C PRO A 135 -2.03 -5.86 -9.11
N GLN A 136 -2.95 -4.93 -9.34
CA GLN A 136 -2.91 -3.99 -10.46
C GLN A 136 -2.29 -2.67 -10.00
N SER A 137 -1.45 -2.06 -10.83
CA SER A 137 -0.90 -0.73 -10.52
C SER A 137 -1.98 0.36 -10.61
N ILE A 138 -1.79 1.43 -9.85
CA ILE A 138 -2.75 2.54 -9.75
C ILE A 138 -2.97 3.21 -11.12
N ARG A 139 -1.96 3.17 -11.99
CA ARG A 139 -2.00 3.71 -13.37
C ARG A 139 -2.92 2.96 -14.31
N HIS A 140 -3.07 1.64 -14.13
CA HIS A 140 -3.92 0.82 -15.00
C HIS A 140 -5.41 0.97 -14.69
N ILE A 141 -5.77 1.52 -13.52
CA ILE A 141 -7.16 1.73 -13.15
C ILE A 141 -7.79 2.80 -14.03
N LYS A 142 -8.77 2.38 -14.83
CA LYS A 142 -9.54 3.24 -15.74
C LYS A 142 -11.00 3.29 -15.35
N SER A 143 -11.76 4.16 -16.02
CA SER A 143 -13.20 4.31 -15.82
C SER A 143 -14.02 3.03 -16.04
N SER A 144 -13.47 2.04 -16.76
CA SER A 144 -14.10 0.73 -16.99
C SER A 144 -14.26 -0.11 -15.72
N GLU A 145 -13.37 0.08 -14.74
CA GLU A 145 -13.33 -0.69 -13.49
C GLU A 145 -14.14 -0.02 -12.36
N VAL A 146 -14.85 1.08 -12.67
CA VAL A 146 -15.70 1.76 -11.69
C VAL A 146 -16.82 0.83 -11.23
N SER A 147 -17.02 0.80 -9.91
CA SER A 147 -17.96 -0.05 -9.19
C SER A 147 -17.63 -1.55 -9.24
N GLN A 148 -16.43 -1.93 -9.71
CA GLN A 148 -15.96 -3.31 -9.71
C GLN A 148 -14.95 -3.56 -8.58
N LEU A 149 -14.74 -4.84 -8.29
CA LEU A 149 -13.75 -5.30 -7.32
C LEU A 149 -12.35 -5.24 -7.93
N VAL A 150 -11.44 -4.50 -7.30
CA VAL A 150 -10.05 -4.32 -7.72
C VAL A 150 -9.10 -4.66 -6.56
N LYS A 151 -7.93 -5.19 -6.91
CA LYS A 151 -6.82 -5.43 -5.97
C LYS A 151 -5.65 -4.57 -6.39
N ILE A 152 -5.20 -3.70 -5.50
CA ILE A 152 -4.08 -2.79 -5.75
C ILE A 152 -3.01 -2.92 -4.67
N SER A 153 -1.76 -2.74 -5.07
CA SER A 153 -0.63 -2.64 -4.17
C SER A 153 -0.12 -1.19 -4.11
N GLY A 154 0.41 -0.79 -2.96
CA GLY A 154 1.01 0.52 -2.79
C GLY A 154 1.55 0.76 -1.38
N ILE A 155 2.12 1.93 -1.16
CA ILE A 155 2.65 2.36 0.13
C ILE A 155 1.66 3.34 0.76
N ILE A 156 1.35 3.18 2.05
CA ILE A 156 0.58 4.22 2.75
C ILE A 156 1.48 5.42 3.00
N VAL A 157 1.09 6.58 2.47
CA VAL A 157 1.76 7.85 2.76
C VAL A 157 1.25 8.43 4.07
N ALA A 158 -0.06 8.45 4.25
CA ALA A 158 -0.69 9.10 5.39
C ALA A 158 -1.98 8.39 5.78
N ALA A 159 -2.26 8.38 7.08
CA ALA A 159 -3.51 7.92 7.66
C ALA A 159 -4.16 9.08 8.43
N SER A 160 -5.46 9.30 8.24
CA SER A 160 -6.21 10.23 9.06
C SER A 160 -6.45 9.66 10.46
N GLN A 161 -6.74 10.52 11.43
CA GLN A 161 -7.32 10.08 12.70
C GLN A 161 -8.66 9.36 12.47
N VAL A 162 -8.95 8.38 13.32
CA VAL A 162 -10.23 7.65 13.31
C VAL A 162 -11.36 8.62 13.66
N ARG A 163 -12.41 8.61 12.86
CA ARG A 163 -13.62 9.42 13.05
C ARG A 163 -14.84 8.51 13.05
N PHE A 164 -15.92 8.96 13.68
CA PHE A 164 -17.17 8.21 13.69
C PHE A 164 -18.06 8.61 12.51
N ARG A 165 -18.65 7.61 11.86
CA ARG A 165 -19.66 7.76 10.81
C ARG A 165 -20.93 7.05 11.22
N SER A 166 -22.08 7.69 11.08
CA SER A 166 -23.36 7.02 11.30
C SER A 166 -23.73 6.10 10.13
N THR A 167 -24.11 4.86 10.44
CA THR A 167 -24.70 3.90 9.48
C THR A 167 -26.20 4.06 9.39
N ARG A 168 -26.86 4.22 10.54
CA ARG A 168 -28.31 4.42 10.67
C ARG A 168 -28.57 5.69 11.43
N LEU A 169 -29.26 6.61 10.78
CA LEU A 169 -29.65 7.90 11.33
C LEU A 169 -31.10 7.88 11.76
N THR A 170 -31.37 8.42 12.94
CA THR A 170 -32.71 8.78 13.36
C THR A 170 -32.85 10.29 13.28
N LEU A 171 -33.78 10.76 12.45
CA LEU A 171 -34.08 12.18 12.28
C LEU A 171 -35.31 12.55 13.08
N GLN A 172 -35.27 13.70 13.74
CA GLN A 172 -36.41 14.28 14.43
C GLN A 172 -36.70 15.68 13.90
N CYS A 173 -37.94 15.93 13.51
CA CYS A 173 -38.37 17.28 13.13
C CYS A 173 -38.41 18.19 14.36
N ARG A 174 -37.80 19.37 14.27
CA ARG A 174 -37.76 20.35 15.38
C ARG A 174 -39.15 20.88 15.76
N THR A 175 -40.05 21.02 14.78
CA THR A 175 -41.37 21.65 14.97
C THR A 175 -42.44 20.64 15.38
N CYS A 176 -42.61 19.55 14.61
CA CYS A 176 -43.68 18.58 14.85
C CYS A 176 -43.24 17.33 15.64
N ARG A 177 -41.96 17.25 16.05
CA ARG A 177 -41.35 16.09 16.75
C ARG A 177 -41.50 14.74 16.04
N HIS A 178 -41.97 14.73 14.79
CA HIS A 178 -42.04 13.53 13.98
C HIS A 178 -40.65 12.93 13.80
N THR A 179 -40.52 11.64 14.07
CA THR A 179 -39.27 10.91 13.99
C THR A 179 -39.28 10.00 12.77
N ILE A 180 -38.24 10.11 11.95
CA ILE A 180 -37.91 9.14 10.91
C ILE A 180 -36.78 8.31 11.50
N SER A 181 -37.08 7.05 11.80
CA SER A 181 -36.10 6.11 12.32
C SER A 181 -35.44 5.33 11.18
N ASP A 182 -34.24 4.83 11.47
CA ASP A 182 -33.53 3.82 10.68
C ASP A 182 -33.22 4.22 9.22
N GLN A 183 -32.88 5.49 9.00
CA GLN A 183 -32.45 5.91 7.68
C GLN A 183 -31.04 5.42 7.38
N GLU A 184 -30.91 4.53 6.41
CA GLU A 184 -29.64 3.94 6.02
C GLU A 184 -28.78 4.94 5.24
N VAL A 185 -27.59 5.21 5.77
CA VAL A 185 -26.57 6.01 5.11
C VAL A 185 -25.69 5.07 4.31
N LYS A 186 -25.77 5.17 2.97
CA LYS A 186 -24.90 4.38 2.08
C LYS A 186 -23.42 4.61 2.44
N PRO A 187 -22.58 3.56 2.43
CA PRO A 187 -21.16 3.67 2.76
C PRO A 187 -20.38 4.47 1.68
N GLY A 188 -19.32 5.16 2.08
CA GLY A 188 -18.47 5.99 1.20
C GLY A 188 -18.59 7.50 1.43
N PHE A 189 -17.84 8.32 0.69
CA PHE A 189 -17.76 9.78 0.95
C PHE A 189 -19.00 10.60 0.54
N GLU A 190 -20.12 9.94 0.21
CA GLU A 190 -21.33 10.63 -0.22
C GLU A 190 -22.06 11.25 0.97
N GLN A 191 -22.51 12.51 0.80
CA GLN A 191 -23.23 13.23 1.84
C GLN A 191 -24.68 12.77 1.89
N PHE A 192 -25.13 12.40 3.08
CA PHE A 192 -26.51 12.10 3.34
C PHE A 192 -27.37 13.35 3.11
N GLN A 193 -28.28 13.31 2.14
CA GLN A 193 -29.18 14.43 1.85
C GLN A 193 -30.37 14.39 2.80
N MET A 194 -30.45 15.38 3.67
CA MET A 194 -31.60 15.54 4.57
C MET A 194 -32.86 15.88 3.76
N PRO A 195 -34.00 15.27 4.09
CA PRO A 195 -35.28 15.65 3.48
C PRO A 195 -35.57 17.14 3.70
N ARG A 196 -35.78 17.87 2.59
CA ARG A 196 -36.05 19.32 2.60
C ARG A 196 -37.40 19.67 3.21
N ARG A 197 -38.35 18.72 3.19
CA ARG A 197 -39.71 18.87 3.67
C ARG A 197 -39.99 17.83 4.76
N CYS A 198 -40.79 18.21 5.75
CA CYS A 198 -41.28 17.27 6.75
C CYS A 198 -42.24 16.26 6.10
N LEU A 199 -41.97 14.97 6.29
CA LEU A 199 -42.79 13.84 5.82
C LEU A 199 -43.99 13.54 6.72
N ALA A 200 -44.13 14.24 7.86
CA ALA A 200 -45.28 14.10 8.73
C ALA A 200 -46.56 14.56 8.01
N ASN A 201 -47.67 13.89 8.28
CA ASN A 201 -48.98 14.34 7.81
C ASN A 201 -49.34 15.66 8.49
N GLN A 202 -49.34 16.76 7.75
CA GLN A 202 -49.58 18.13 8.26
C GLN A 202 -51.07 18.50 8.31
N VAL A 203 -51.96 17.54 8.10
CA VAL A 203 -53.41 17.77 8.17
C VAL A 203 -53.79 18.10 9.63
N GLY A 204 -54.21 19.35 9.86
CA GLY A 204 -54.68 19.84 11.16
C GLY A 204 -53.68 20.66 11.99
N GLN A 205 -52.47 20.96 11.51
CA GLN A 205 -51.51 21.81 12.23
C GLN A 205 -51.56 23.28 11.76
N LEU A 206 -51.67 24.23 12.71
CA LEU A 206 -51.72 25.68 12.43
C LEU A 206 -50.41 26.24 11.81
N GLN A 207 -49.28 25.58 12.01
CA GLN A 207 -47.97 26.05 11.56
C GLN A 207 -47.29 24.97 10.73
N ARG A 208 -47.08 25.24 9.44
CA ARG A 208 -46.32 24.33 8.56
C ARG A 208 -44.86 24.29 9.01
N CYS A 209 -44.27 23.09 8.96
CA CYS A 209 -42.85 22.93 9.27
C CYS A 209 -41.99 23.74 8.28
N PRO A 210 -40.93 24.42 8.74
CA PRO A 210 -40.02 25.16 7.86
C PRO A 210 -39.27 24.20 6.92
N MET A 211 -38.66 24.76 5.86
CA MET A 211 -37.74 23.99 5.01
C MET A 211 -36.51 23.57 5.82
N ASP A 212 -36.03 22.34 5.58
CA ASP A 212 -34.97 21.66 6.35
C ASP A 212 -35.26 21.55 7.87
N PRO A 213 -36.40 20.95 8.29
CA PRO A 213 -36.80 20.98 9.70
C PRO A 213 -36.18 19.85 10.55
N TYR A 214 -35.50 18.89 9.91
CA TYR A 214 -34.97 17.70 10.58
C TYR A 214 -33.63 17.99 11.27
N ALA A 215 -33.50 17.51 12.50
CA ALA A 215 -32.25 17.40 13.23
C ALA A 215 -31.92 15.93 13.46
N ILE A 216 -30.63 15.60 13.44
CA ILE A 216 -30.15 14.24 13.78
C ILE A 216 -30.27 14.06 15.29
N LEU A 217 -30.85 12.95 15.72
CA LEU A 217 -30.96 12.57 17.13
C LEU A 217 -29.83 11.58 17.46
N PRO A 218 -28.72 12.03 18.10
CA PRO A 218 -27.51 11.22 18.25
C PRO A 218 -27.75 9.96 19.09
N ASP A 219 -28.61 10.02 20.11
CA ASP A 219 -28.86 8.94 21.08
C ASP A 219 -29.42 7.66 20.44
N LYS A 220 -30.09 7.78 19.29
CA LYS A 220 -30.70 6.66 18.55
C LYS A 220 -29.97 6.36 17.24
N CYS A 221 -28.82 6.99 17.00
CA CYS A 221 -28.03 6.72 15.81
C CYS A 221 -27.05 5.58 16.07
N ARG A 222 -26.85 4.72 15.06
CA ARG A 222 -25.77 3.72 15.09
C ARG A 222 -24.57 4.28 14.34
N CYS A 223 -23.41 4.25 14.98
CA CYS A 223 -22.16 4.77 14.44
C CYS A 223 -21.13 3.65 14.30
N VAL A 224 -20.25 3.80 13.31
CA VAL A 224 -19.10 2.93 13.05
C VAL A 224 -17.86 3.78 12.88
N ASP A 225 -16.71 3.17 13.15
CA ASP A 225 -15.42 3.80 12.95
C ASP A 225 -15.11 3.91 11.47
N PHE A 226 -14.58 5.06 11.09
CA PHE A 226 -14.21 5.41 9.73
C PHE A 226 -12.81 6.05 9.73
N GLN A 227 -11.99 5.63 8.77
CA GLN A 227 -10.65 6.18 8.56
C GLN A 227 -10.38 6.40 7.07
N GLN A 228 -9.63 7.46 6.76
CA GLN A 228 -9.16 7.74 5.42
C GLN A 228 -7.66 7.46 5.34
N LEU A 229 -7.25 6.60 4.41
CA LEU A 229 -5.85 6.31 4.12
C LEU A 229 -5.47 6.92 2.76
N LYS A 230 -4.24 7.38 2.62
CA LYS A 230 -3.67 7.86 1.36
C LYS A 230 -2.64 6.83 0.88
N LEU A 231 -2.98 6.13 -0.19
CA LEU A 231 -2.11 5.15 -0.83
C LEU A 231 -1.35 5.82 -1.97
N GLN A 232 -0.06 5.55 -2.08
CA GLN A 232 0.81 5.92 -3.19
C GLN A 232 1.27 4.67 -3.93
N GLU A 233 1.48 4.81 -5.24
CA GLU A 233 2.03 3.78 -6.10
C GLU A 233 3.43 3.35 -5.64
N LEU A 234 3.80 2.08 -5.85
CA LEU A 234 5.15 1.62 -5.53
C LEU A 234 6.16 2.34 -6.43
N PRO A 235 7.35 2.71 -5.91
CA PRO A 235 8.38 3.37 -6.72
C PRO A 235 8.83 2.54 -7.92
N GLU A 236 8.77 1.21 -7.79
CA GLU A 236 9.11 0.22 -8.84
C GLU A 236 8.14 0.28 -10.03
N ASP A 237 6.86 0.63 -9.80
CA ASP A 237 5.82 0.72 -10.83
C ASP A 237 5.79 2.09 -11.55
N VAL A 238 6.57 3.06 -11.06
CA VAL A 238 6.58 4.42 -11.63
C VAL A 238 7.54 4.47 -12.82
N PRO A 239 7.06 4.80 -14.04
CA PRO A 239 7.92 4.98 -15.18
C PRO A 239 8.85 6.19 -14.96
N HIS A 240 10.08 6.06 -15.45
CA HIS A 240 11.08 7.12 -15.36
C HIS A 240 10.52 8.45 -15.93
N SER A 241 10.67 9.53 -15.18
CA SER A 241 10.23 10.90 -15.51
C SER A 241 8.78 11.29 -15.19
N GLU A 242 7.98 10.44 -14.53
CA GLU A 242 6.65 10.84 -14.03
C GLU A 242 6.56 10.91 -12.50
N ILE A 243 5.67 11.77 -12.00
CA ILE A 243 5.40 11.90 -10.57
C ILE A 243 4.50 10.72 -10.14
N PRO A 244 4.80 10.05 -9.01
CA PRO A 244 3.95 8.99 -8.46
C PRO A 244 2.53 9.50 -8.18
N ARG A 245 1.54 8.68 -8.53
CA ARG A 245 0.12 8.99 -8.26
C ARG A 245 -0.26 8.49 -6.88
N HIS A 246 -1.22 9.18 -6.26
CA HIS A 246 -1.80 8.77 -5.00
C HIS A 246 -3.32 8.69 -5.09
N LEU A 247 -3.90 7.82 -4.29
CA LEU A 247 -5.32 7.53 -4.26
C LEU A 247 -5.82 7.49 -2.81
N LEU A 248 -7.06 7.93 -2.60
CA LEU A 248 -7.70 7.92 -1.29
C LEU A 248 -8.44 6.61 -1.07
N ILE A 249 -8.13 5.95 0.04
CA ILE A 249 -8.79 4.73 0.48
C ILE A 249 -9.71 5.06 1.66
N TYR A 250 -10.92 4.53 1.57
CA TYR A 250 -11.98 4.63 2.54
C TYR A 250 -12.06 3.31 3.31
N VAL A 251 -11.91 3.37 4.63
CA VAL A 251 -11.80 2.21 5.51
C VAL A 251 -12.86 2.28 6.62
N ASP A 252 -13.55 1.17 6.85
CA ASP A 252 -14.66 1.04 7.82
C ASP A 252 -14.37 -0.02 8.90
N ARG A 253 -14.96 0.18 10.09
CA ARG A 253 -15.13 -0.82 11.15
C ARG A 253 -13.79 -1.45 11.57
N TYR A 254 -13.58 -2.76 11.37
CA TYR A 254 -12.42 -3.50 11.88
C TYR A 254 -11.12 -3.29 11.10
N LEU A 255 -11.20 -2.60 9.95
CA LEU A 255 -10.02 -2.27 9.15
C LEU A 255 -9.37 -0.95 9.59
N THR A 256 -10.02 -0.16 10.46
CA THR A 256 -9.43 1.05 11.01
C THR A 256 -8.26 0.71 11.93
N ASP A 257 -7.27 1.61 11.98
CA ASP A 257 -6.07 1.51 12.83
C ASP A 257 -5.22 0.24 12.64
N ARG A 258 -5.45 -0.51 11.54
CA ARG A 258 -4.65 -1.70 11.22
C ARG A 258 -3.35 -1.41 10.49
N VAL A 259 -3.27 -0.24 9.84
CA VAL A 259 -2.11 0.09 9.00
C VAL A 259 -1.46 1.39 9.44
N THR A 260 -0.15 1.31 9.65
CA THR A 260 0.69 2.47 9.89
C THR A 260 1.19 3.07 8.57
N PRO A 261 1.32 4.41 8.48
CA PRO A 261 2.02 5.05 7.37
C PRO A 261 3.44 4.50 7.18
N GLY A 262 3.89 4.38 5.94
CA GLY A 262 5.19 3.80 5.55
C GLY A 262 5.10 2.32 5.13
N ASN A 263 4.06 1.59 5.56
CA ASN A 263 3.94 0.18 5.20
C ASN A 263 3.47 -0.02 3.75
N ARG A 264 4.01 -1.06 3.11
CA ARG A 264 3.50 -1.64 1.87
C ARG A 264 2.22 -2.42 2.18
N ILE A 265 1.17 -2.16 1.42
CA ILE A 265 -0.10 -2.88 1.57
C ILE A 265 -0.66 -3.30 0.22
N THR A 266 -1.43 -4.38 0.28
CA THR A 266 -2.30 -4.80 -0.80
C THR A 266 -3.74 -4.62 -0.35
N VAL A 267 -4.48 -3.77 -1.06
CA VAL A 267 -5.86 -3.45 -0.74
C VAL A 267 -6.77 -4.06 -1.77
N THR A 268 -7.68 -4.89 -1.27
CA THR A 268 -8.87 -5.32 -2.00
C THR A 268 -9.98 -4.33 -1.74
N GLY A 269 -10.54 -3.74 -2.79
CA GLY A 269 -11.60 -2.77 -2.63
C GLY A 269 -12.44 -2.52 -3.87
N ILE A 270 -13.46 -1.68 -3.69
CA ILE A 270 -14.34 -1.25 -4.78
C ILE A 270 -13.87 0.11 -5.26
N TYR A 271 -13.54 0.23 -6.54
CA TYR A 271 -13.20 1.51 -7.13
C TYR A 271 -14.46 2.37 -7.29
N SER A 272 -14.54 3.46 -6.53
CA SER A 272 -15.72 4.33 -6.42
C SER A 272 -15.38 5.78 -6.73
N ILE A 273 -16.41 6.57 -7.03
CA ILE A 273 -16.24 7.98 -7.37
C ILE A 273 -17.03 8.86 -6.41
N LYS A 274 -16.43 9.95 -5.94
CA LYS A 274 -17.12 10.98 -5.15
C LYS A 274 -17.31 12.24 -5.98
N ARG A 275 -18.41 12.95 -5.73
CA ARG A 275 -18.63 14.28 -6.31
C ARG A 275 -17.66 15.25 -5.65
N LEU A 276 -16.94 16.02 -6.45
CA LEU A 276 -16.13 17.12 -5.93
C LEU A 276 -17.11 18.20 -5.43
N GLN A 277 -17.14 18.43 -4.12
CA GLN A 277 -17.93 19.52 -3.59
C GLN A 277 -17.21 20.81 -3.96
N GLY A 278 -17.79 21.58 -4.89
CA GLY A 278 -17.32 22.93 -5.17
C GLY A 278 -17.31 23.71 -3.86
N GLY A 279 -16.11 24.11 -3.41
CA GLY A 279 -15.98 24.93 -2.21
C GLY A 279 -16.82 26.18 -2.40
N LYS A 280 -17.81 26.40 -1.54
CA LYS A 280 -18.46 27.71 -1.44
C LYS A 280 -17.40 28.67 -0.95
N SER A 281 -16.76 29.41 -1.85
CA SER A 281 -15.88 30.51 -1.43
C SER A 281 -16.76 31.54 -0.73
N LYS A 282 -16.40 31.90 0.50
CA LYS A 282 -16.96 33.06 1.20
C LYS A 282 -16.23 34.31 0.68
N SER A 283 -16.42 34.66 -0.59
CA SER A 283 -16.05 35.97 -1.12
C SER A 283 -16.72 36.12 -2.49
N GLY A 284 -17.57 37.13 -2.64
CA GLY A 284 -18.43 37.37 -3.80
C GLY A 284 -17.70 37.56 -5.12
N ARG A 285 -17.22 36.46 -5.71
CA ARG A 285 -16.81 36.37 -7.11
C ARG A 285 -17.34 35.04 -7.64
N GLU A 286 -18.66 35.02 -7.84
CA GLU A 286 -19.33 33.98 -8.59
C GLU A 286 -18.85 33.99 -10.05
N GLU A 287 -19.01 32.84 -10.71
CA GLU A 287 -18.98 32.69 -12.17
C GLU A 287 -17.69 32.17 -12.86
N LYS A 288 -16.99 31.17 -12.30
CA LYS A 288 -16.08 30.31 -13.12
C LYS A 288 -16.13 28.78 -12.87
N THR A 289 -16.93 28.27 -11.93
CA THR A 289 -16.96 26.83 -11.60
C THR A 289 -18.28 26.12 -11.94
N ALA A 290 -19.12 26.68 -12.81
CA ALA A 290 -20.30 25.99 -13.34
C ALA A 290 -19.95 24.93 -14.41
N GLY A 291 -18.75 24.99 -15.01
CA GLY A 291 -18.31 24.07 -16.08
C GLY A 291 -17.69 22.74 -15.64
N MET A 292 -17.49 22.51 -14.34
CA MET A 292 -16.85 21.27 -13.83
C MET A 292 -17.85 20.21 -13.33
N ALA A 293 -19.13 20.30 -13.72
CA ALA A 293 -20.20 19.41 -13.23
C ALA A 293 -20.01 17.91 -13.54
N GLY A 294 -19.09 17.56 -14.44
CA GLY A 294 -18.75 16.17 -14.79
C GLY A 294 -17.53 15.58 -14.08
N ILE A 295 -16.69 16.41 -13.43
CA ILE A 295 -15.41 15.92 -12.87
C ILE A 295 -15.66 15.34 -11.47
N ARG A 296 -15.34 14.07 -11.31
CA ARG A 296 -15.47 13.33 -10.05
C ARG A 296 -14.11 12.82 -9.60
N VAL A 297 -13.90 12.79 -8.29
CA VAL A 297 -12.65 12.32 -7.71
C VAL A 297 -12.78 10.84 -7.39
N PRO A 298 -11.85 9.98 -7.84
CA PRO A 298 -11.89 8.57 -7.49
C PRO A 298 -11.42 8.33 -6.05
N TYR A 299 -11.93 7.26 -5.46
CA TYR A 299 -11.48 6.70 -4.19
C TYR A 299 -11.77 5.20 -4.16
N ILE A 300 -11.06 4.45 -3.33
CA ILE A 300 -11.30 3.02 -3.17
C ILE A 300 -11.94 2.77 -1.83
N ARG A 301 -13.04 2.02 -1.80
CA ARG A 301 -13.61 1.49 -0.57
C ARG A 301 -12.94 0.17 -0.26
N ALA A 302 -12.14 0.11 0.80
CA ALA A 302 -11.48 -1.11 1.22
C ALA A 302 -12.51 -2.13 1.76
N ILE A 303 -12.41 -3.36 1.28
CA ILE A 303 -13.15 -4.52 1.80
C ILE A 303 -12.18 -5.43 2.56
N GLY A 304 -10.97 -5.60 2.03
CA GLY A 304 -9.88 -6.35 2.66
C GLY A 304 -8.58 -5.57 2.54
N ILE A 305 -7.78 -5.59 3.59
CA ILE A 305 -6.44 -5.01 3.60
C ILE A 305 -5.48 -6.07 4.09
N GLU A 306 -4.50 -6.38 3.27
CA GLU A 306 -3.38 -7.24 3.61
C GLU A 306 -2.16 -6.34 3.80
N VAL A 307 -1.71 -6.22 5.05
CA VAL A 307 -0.48 -5.50 5.35
C VAL A 307 0.67 -6.46 5.09
N GLN A 308 1.56 -6.09 4.17
CA GLN A 308 2.84 -6.76 4.05
C GLN A 308 3.69 -6.29 5.22
N MET A 309 3.51 -6.92 6.38
CA MET A 309 4.38 -6.68 7.52
C MET A 309 5.76 -7.22 7.14
N THR A 310 6.66 -6.30 6.80
CA THR A 310 8.08 -6.53 6.58
C THR A 310 8.73 -6.99 7.90
N GLY A 311 8.51 -8.25 8.27
CA GLY A 311 9.54 -9.05 8.92
C GLY A 311 10.43 -9.63 7.83
N LEU A 312 11.73 -9.71 8.09
CA LEU A 312 12.80 -10.23 7.22
C LEU A 312 12.29 -11.08 6.03
N GLY A 313 12.43 -10.57 4.80
CA GLY A 313 12.38 -11.44 3.61
C GLY A 313 11.03 -11.92 3.10
N HIS A 314 9.92 -11.20 3.31
CA HIS A 314 8.67 -11.46 2.58
C HIS A 314 8.35 -10.37 1.56
N THR A 315 9.19 -10.28 0.52
CA THR A 315 8.75 -9.80 -0.80
C THR A 315 7.77 -10.81 -1.36
N ASP A 316 6.49 -10.63 -1.02
CA ASP A 316 5.42 -11.52 -1.49
C ASP A 316 5.65 -12.97 -1.04
N GLN A 317 4.61 -13.77 -1.05
CA GLN A 317 4.84 -15.13 -1.46
C GLN A 317 5.03 -15.03 -2.97
N MET A 318 6.24 -14.73 -3.46
CA MET A 318 6.59 -15.29 -4.77
C MET A 318 6.42 -16.78 -4.53
N HIS A 319 5.29 -17.32 -4.99
CA HIS A 319 5.04 -18.75 -4.97
C HIS A 319 6.10 -19.34 -5.89
N PHE A 320 7.28 -19.60 -5.31
CA PHE A 320 8.36 -20.21 -6.04
C PHE A 320 7.85 -21.56 -6.48
N THR A 321 7.96 -21.79 -7.78
CA THR A 321 7.60 -23.11 -8.28
C THR A 321 8.56 -24.13 -7.64
N PRO A 322 8.10 -25.38 -7.39
CA PRO A 322 9.00 -26.43 -6.90
C PRO A 322 10.22 -26.66 -7.80
N LYS A 323 10.18 -26.18 -9.06
CA LYS A 323 11.32 -26.18 -9.99
C LYS A 323 12.36 -25.12 -9.62
N GLU A 324 11.95 -23.89 -9.37
CA GLU A 324 12.82 -22.79 -8.94
C GLU A 324 13.49 -23.11 -7.60
N GLU A 325 12.75 -23.68 -6.65
CA GLU A 325 13.34 -24.07 -5.35
C GLU A 325 14.45 -25.12 -5.53
N ARG A 326 14.28 -26.07 -6.46
CA ARG A 326 15.34 -27.04 -6.78
C ARG A 326 16.56 -26.36 -7.39
N GLN A 327 16.36 -25.41 -8.31
CA GLN A 327 17.45 -24.64 -8.92
C GLN A 327 18.22 -23.83 -7.87
N PHE A 328 17.54 -23.18 -6.93
CA PHE A 328 18.21 -22.46 -5.84
C PHE A 328 19.03 -23.38 -4.94
N ARG A 329 18.50 -24.58 -4.63
CA ARG A 329 19.24 -25.58 -3.85
C ARG A 329 20.44 -26.15 -4.62
N GLU A 330 20.34 -26.29 -5.93
CA GLU A 330 21.44 -26.74 -6.78
C GLU A 330 22.53 -25.69 -6.87
N LEU A 331 22.16 -24.43 -7.09
CA LEU A 331 23.07 -23.29 -7.04
C LEU A 331 23.77 -23.24 -5.68
N ALA A 332 23.03 -23.30 -4.57
CA ALA A 332 23.61 -23.23 -3.22
C ALA A 332 24.63 -24.34 -2.91
N LYS A 333 24.58 -25.49 -3.60
CA LYS A 333 25.56 -26.57 -3.42
C LYS A 333 26.89 -26.31 -4.13
N ASN A 334 26.92 -25.41 -5.11
CA ASN A 334 28.12 -25.16 -5.89
C ASN A 334 29.15 -24.36 -5.05
N PRO A 335 30.40 -24.83 -4.88
CA PRO A 335 31.39 -24.15 -4.05
C PRO A 335 31.84 -22.79 -4.61
N LYS A 336 31.66 -22.53 -5.92
CA LYS A 336 32.08 -21.27 -6.58
C LYS A 336 31.00 -20.19 -6.64
N VAL A 337 29.86 -20.37 -5.97
CA VAL A 337 28.72 -19.44 -6.02
C VAL A 337 29.11 -18.01 -5.64
N TYR A 338 29.96 -17.85 -4.63
CA TYR A 338 30.38 -16.54 -4.16
C TYR A 338 31.11 -15.74 -5.25
N GLU A 339 31.97 -16.41 -6.03
CA GLU A 339 32.66 -15.78 -7.17
C GLU A 339 31.72 -15.49 -8.32
N ILE A 340 30.78 -16.39 -8.60
CA ILE A 340 29.76 -16.20 -9.63
C ILE A 340 28.93 -14.95 -9.32
N ILE A 341 28.41 -14.82 -8.09
CA ILE A 341 27.64 -13.65 -7.66
C ILE A 341 28.48 -12.38 -7.76
N THR A 342 29.73 -12.42 -7.28
CA THR A 342 30.63 -11.27 -7.32
C THR A 342 30.87 -10.79 -8.76
N LYS A 343 31.09 -11.71 -9.70
CA LYS A 343 31.29 -11.38 -11.12
C LYS A 343 30.02 -10.88 -11.81
N SER A 344 28.86 -11.33 -11.36
CA SER A 344 27.54 -10.87 -11.83
C SER A 344 27.20 -9.45 -11.38
N ILE A 345 27.82 -8.95 -10.31
CA ILE A 345 27.62 -7.57 -9.85
C ILE A 345 28.38 -6.60 -10.75
N ALA A 346 27.63 -5.72 -11.42
CA ALA A 346 28.13 -4.70 -12.32
C ALA A 346 29.17 -5.22 -13.35
N PRO A 347 28.75 -6.03 -14.34
CA PRO A 347 29.67 -6.59 -15.35
C PRO A 347 30.29 -5.51 -16.26
N SER A 348 29.66 -4.33 -16.34
CA SER A 348 30.18 -3.18 -17.09
C SER A 348 31.44 -2.56 -16.47
N ILE A 349 31.67 -2.77 -15.18
CA ILE A 349 32.80 -2.18 -14.44
C ILE A 349 33.91 -3.23 -14.32
N TYR A 350 35.10 -2.90 -14.82
CA TYR A 350 36.28 -3.76 -14.74
C TYR A 350 36.97 -3.63 -13.38
N GLY A 351 37.28 -4.77 -12.76
CA GLY A 351 37.97 -4.85 -11.47
C GLY A 351 37.08 -4.53 -10.25
N ALA A 352 37.74 -4.12 -9.16
CA ALA A 352 37.13 -3.83 -7.86
C ALA A 352 36.39 -5.01 -7.22
N ASP A 353 36.99 -6.20 -7.27
CA ASP A 353 36.37 -7.44 -6.79
C ASP A 353 36.00 -7.38 -5.30
N ASP A 354 36.83 -6.74 -4.47
CA ASP A 354 36.55 -6.60 -3.03
C ASP A 354 35.35 -5.67 -2.75
N ILE A 355 35.18 -4.61 -3.55
CA ILE A 355 34.01 -3.73 -3.45
C ILE A 355 32.76 -4.50 -3.88
N LYS A 356 32.84 -5.27 -4.97
CA LYS A 356 31.73 -6.11 -5.46
C LYS A 356 31.35 -7.19 -4.45
N ARG A 357 32.32 -7.81 -3.79
CA ARG A 357 32.12 -8.76 -2.68
C ARG A 357 31.39 -8.12 -1.51
N ALA A 358 31.77 -6.92 -1.12
CA ALA A 358 31.09 -6.18 -0.05
C ALA A 358 29.66 -5.80 -0.42
N ILE A 359 29.42 -5.35 -1.66
CA ILE A 359 28.08 -5.07 -2.17
C ILE A 359 27.21 -6.34 -2.18
N ALA A 360 27.78 -7.49 -2.54
CA ALA A 360 27.08 -8.78 -2.46
C ALA A 360 26.61 -9.06 -1.02
N CYS A 361 27.51 -8.91 -0.04
CA CYS A 361 27.18 -9.10 1.38
C CYS A 361 26.13 -8.09 1.87
N LEU A 362 26.18 -6.84 1.38
CA LEU A 362 25.20 -5.80 1.71
C LEU A 362 23.79 -6.17 1.20
N LEU A 363 23.68 -6.74 -0.01
CA LEU A 363 22.39 -7.15 -0.58
C LEU A 363 21.74 -8.31 0.18
N PHE A 364 22.53 -9.26 0.68
CA PHE A 364 22.01 -10.37 1.48
C PHE A 364 21.71 -9.97 2.92
N SER A 365 22.40 -8.95 3.45
CA SER A 365 22.34 -8.47 4.83
C SER A 365 22.53 -9.59 5.89
N GLY A 366 22.56 -9.21 7.16
CA GLY A 366 22.71 -10.13 8.29
C GLY A 366 21.39 -10.43 9.00
N SER A 367 21.43 -11.39 9.93
CA SER A 367 20.28 -11.69 10.79
C SER A 367 20.20 -10.68 11.95
N ARG A 368 19.05 -10.03 12.13
CA ARG A 368 18.77 -9.24 13.34
C ARG A 368 18.59 -10.18 14.52
N LYS A 369 19.29 -9.92 15.63
CA LYS A 369 19.19 -10.73 16.86
C LYS A 369 18.58 -9.92 17.97
N ILE A 370 17.46 -10.40 18.50
CA ILE A 370 16.81 -9.85 19.69
C ILE A 370 17.37 -10.63 20.88
N LEU A 371 18.11 -9.96 21.75
CA LEU A 371 18.58 -10.57 23.00
C LEU A 371 17.41 -10.70 23.99
N PRO A 372 17.49 -11.62 24.97
CA PRO A 372 16.47 -11.77 26.01
C PRO A 372 16.26 -10.48 26.83
N ASP A 373 17.26 -9.59 26.87
CA ASP A 373 17.21 -8.29 27.56
C ASP A 373 16.42 -7.21 26.79
N GLY A 374 15.81 -7.55 25.65
CA GLY A 374 15.06 -6.62 24.80
C GLY A 374 15.93 -5.73 23.90
N LEU A 375 17.26 -5.77 24.06
CA LEU A 375 18.21 -5.12 23.16
C LEU A 375 18.22 -5.82 21.80
N THR A 376 17.99 -5.06 20.73
CA THR A 376 18.08 -5.57 19.37
C THR A 376 19.44 -5.25 18.78
N ARG A 377 20.24 -6.27 18.51
CA ARG A 377 21.49 -6.09 17.77
C ARG A 377 21.19 -5.99 16.28
N ARG A 378 21.72 -4.92 15.70
CA ARG A 378 21.67 -4.64 14.27
C ARG A 378 22.34 -5.76 13.47
N GLY A 379 21.70 -6.16 12.38
CA GLY A 379 22.22 -7.14 11.41
C GLY A 379 22.61 -6.54 10.06
N ASP A 380 22.18 -5.31 9.77
CA ASP A 380 22.40 -4.63 8.49
C ASP A 380 23.82 -4.08 8.39
N ILE A 381 24.42 -4.13 7.19
CA ILE A 381 25.81 -3.71 6.95
C ILE A 381 25.81 -2.36 6.24
N ASN A 382 26.63 -1.42 6.72
CA ASN A 382 26.86 -0.14 6.04
C ASN A 382 28.19 -0.15 5.28
N VAL A 383 28.16 0.32 4.03
CA VAL A 383 29.32 0.40 3.16
C VAL A 383 29.52 1.85 2.69
N LEU A 384 30.75 2.36 2.84
CA LEU A 384 31.16 3.68 2.37
C LEU A 384 32.22 3.53 1.26
N LEU A 385 31.97 4.17 0.12
CA LEU A 385 32.89 4.26 -1.01
C LEU A 385 33.48 5.68 -1.08
N LEU A 386 34.73 5.82 -0.67
CA LEU A 386 35.52 7.04 -0.81
C LEU A 386 36.41 6.91 -2.04
N GLY A 387 36.65 8.00 -2.76
CA GLY A 387 37.66 7.97 -3.81
C GLY A 387 37.57 9.11 -4.79
N ASP A 388 38.38 9.02 -5.82
CA ASP A 388 38.48 10.04 -6.85
C ASP A 388 37.24 10.01 -7.77
N PRO A 389 36.84 11.15 -8.36
CA PRO A 389 35.81 11.18 -9.38
C PRO A 389 36.25 10.38 -10.61
N GLY A 390 35.31 9.77 -11.34
CA GLY A 390 35.61 8.96 -12.53
C GLY A 390 35.81 7.46 -12.28
N THR A 391 35.78 7.02 -11.02
CA THR A 391 35.92 5.60 -10.61
C THR A 391 34.62 4.79 -10.69
N ALA A 392 33.62 5.25 -11.45
CA ALA A 392 32.32 4.60 -11.64
C ALA A 392 31.47 4.31 -10.36
N LYS A 393 31.79 4.95 -9.22
CA LYS A 393 31.06 4.80 -7.94
C LYS A 393 29.54 5.02 -8.07
N SER A 394 29.12 6.10 -8.72
CA SER A 394 27.68 6.38 -8.93
C SER A 394 26.99 5.32 -9.81
N GLN A 395 27.74 4.67 -10.72
CA GLN A 395 27.19 3.58 -11.54
C GLN A 395 26.99 2.31 -10.72
N LEU A 396 27.85 2.04 -9.74
CA LEU A 396 27.64 0.95 -8.76
C LEU A 396 26.38 1.19 -7.92
N LEU A 397 26.18 2.42 -7.42
CA LEU A 397 24.97 2.78 -6.67
C LEU A 397 23.69 2.53 -7.48
N LYS A 398 23.67 2.98 -8.75
CA LYS A 398 22.53 2.76 -9.67
C LYS A 398 22.33 1.29 -10.02
N PHE A 399 23.39 0.49 -10.05
CA PHE A 399 23.26 -0.95 -10.25
C PHE A 399 22.60 -1.61 -9.03
N VAL A 400 23.04 -1.26 -7.82
CA VAL A 400 22.44 -1.75 -6.56
C VAL A 400 20.98 -1.35 -6.46
N GLU A 401 20.64 -0.11 -6.83
CA GLU A 401 19.25 0.37 -6.88
C GLU A 401 18.35 -0.52 -7.76
N ARG A 402 18.86 -1.02 -8.90
CA ARG A 402 18.10 -1.86 -9.84
C ARG A 402 18.00 -3.31 -9.41
N VAL A 403 18.99 -3.82 -8.70
CA VAL A 403 19.08 -5.24 -8.31
C VAL A 403 18.41 -5.50 -6.97
N ALA A 404 18.47 -4.54 -6.05
CA ALA A 404 17.86 -4.70 -4.73
C ALA A 404 16.32 -4.75 -4.84
N PRO A 405 15.66 -5.60 -4.05
CA PRO A 405 14.20 -5.71 -4.05
C PRO A 405 13.52 -4.43 -3.55
N ILE A 406 14.19 -3.70 -2.65
CA ILE A 406 13.76 -2.41 -2.14
C ILE A 406 15.01 -1.55 -2.10
N ALA A 407 15.08 -0.55 -2.97
CA ALA A 407 16.12 0.46 -2.87
C ALA A 407 15.61 1.85 -3.22
N VAL A 408 16.23 2.84 -2.57
CA VAL A 408 15.97 4.25 -2.85
C VAL A 408 17.31 4.93 -3.11
N TYR A 409 17.46 5.48 -4.32
CA TYR A 409 18.60 6.32 -4.68
C TYR A 409 18.34 7.77 -4.33
N THR A 410 19.28 8.36 -3.61
CA THR A 410 19.24 9.77 -3.21
C THR A 410 20.59 10.44 -3.43
N SER A 411 20.57 11.74 -3.67
CA SER A 411 21.77 12.56 -3.74
C SER A 411 21.82 13.48 -2.54
N GLY A 412 22.98 13.58 -1.87
CA GLY A 412 23.19 14.39 -0.67
C GLY A 412 22.85 15.87 -0.85
N LYS A 413 22.89 16.42 -2.08
CA LYS A 413 22.45 17.79 -2.37
C LYS A 413 20.96 17.94 -2.64
N GLY A 414 20.34 16.93 -3.26
CA GLY A 414 18.95 16.96 -3.69
C GLY A 414 17.97 16.52 -2.60
N SER A 415 18.45 15.78 -1.61
CA SER A 415 17.66 15.28 -0.49
C SER A 415 17.81 16.19 0.71
N SER A 416 16.85 17.10 0.90
CA SER A 416 16.69 17.81 2.18
C SER A 416 16.38 16.85 3.33
N ALA A 417 16.58 17.25 4.60
CA ALA A 417 16.15 16.50 5.79
C ALA A 417 14.73 15.94 5.64
N ALA A 418 13.82 16.75 5.12
CA ALA A 418 12.42 16.36 4.88
C ALA A 418 12.29 15.21 3.88
N GLY A 419 13.13 15.20 2.83
CA GLY A 419 13.17 14.16 1.80
C GLY A 419 13.93 12.90 2.22
N LEU A 420 14.91 13.00 3.12
CA LEU A 420 15.67 11.85 3.60
C LEU A 420 14.99 11.15 4.80
N THR A 421 14.44 11.92 5.72
CA THR A 421 13.92 11.43 7.02
C THR A 421 12.41 11.23 6.97
N ALA A 422 11.63 12.01 7.71
CA ALA A 422 10.20 12.13 7.52
C ALA A 422 9.78 13.57 7.87
N SER A 423 8.79 14.08 7.14
CA SER A 423 8.32 15.45 7.28
C SER A 423 6.88 15.47 7.75
N VAL A 424 6.53 16.48 8.54
CA VAL A 424 5.15 16.70 8.98
C VAL A 424 4.58 17.85 8.17
N ILE A 425 3.66 17.54 7.27
CA ILE A 425 2.99 18.51 6.40
C ILE A 425 1.58 18.72 6.90
N ARG A 426 1.09 19.96 6.86
CA ARG A 426 -0.32 20.24 7.17
C ARG A 426 -1.14 20.16 5.89
N ASP A 427 -2.11 19.24 5.85
CA ASP A 427 -3.02 19.14 4.71
C ASP A 427 -3.94 20.39 4.66
N PRO A 428 -3.94 21.17 3.57
CA PRO A 428 -4.77 22.36 3.46
C PRO A 428 -6.27 22.07 3.50
N ALA A 429 -6.72 20.87 3.08
CA ALA A 429 -8.14 20.53 3.04
C ALA A 429 -8.69 20.15 4.43
N SER A 430 -8.00 19.27 5.15
CA SER A 430 -8.43 18.80 6.47
C SER A 430 -7.89 19.63 7.64
N ARG A 431 -6.91 20.53 7.40
CA ARG A 431 -6.11 21.23 8.41
C ARG A 431 -5.40 20.30 9.40
N SER A 432 -5.40 19.00 9.17
CA SER A 432 -4.73 18.01 10.00
C SER A 432 -3.27 17.85 9.57
N PHE A 433 -2.42 17.49 10.53
CA PHE A 433 -1.03 17.17 10.26
C PHE A 433 -0.95 15.75 9.71
N ILE A 434 -0.35 15.61 8.53
CA ILE A 434 0.00 14.34 7.92
C ILE A 434 1.51 14.17 7.99
N MET A 435 1.95 12.96 8.29
CA MET A 435 3.37 12.61 8.26
C MET A 435 3.67 12.01 6.89
N GLU A 436 4.72 12.48 6.23
CA GLU A 436 5.23 11.95 4.97
C GLU A 436 6.59 11.31 5.23
N GLY A 437 6.68 10.02 4.90
CA GLY A 437 7.94 9.26 4.97
C GLY A 437 8.91 9.76 3.90
N GLY A 438 10.14 10.08 4.30
CA GLY A 438 11.26 10.30 3.40
C GLY A 438 11.94 9.00 3.00
N ALA A 439 13.04 9.12 2.26
CA ALA A 439 13.72 8.00 1.60
C ALA A 439 14.09 6.85 2.54
N MET A 440 14.57 7.14 3.76
CA MET A 440 14.98 6.09 4.71
C MET A 440 13.80 5.28 5.26
N VAL A 441 12.66 5.93 5.49
CA VAL A 441 11.43 5.27 5.98
C VAL A 441 10.83 4.41 4.87
N LEU A 442 10.88 4.89 3.62
CA LEU A 442 10.39 4.15 2.45
C LEU A 442 11.26 2.94 2.11
N ALA A 443 12.55 2.98 2.48
CA ALA A 443 13.52 1.90 2.27
C ALA A 443 13.62 0.92 3.45
N ASP A 444 12.63 0.87 4.35
CA ASP A 444 12.61 -0.09 5.46
C ASP A 444 12.65 -1.54 4.95
N GLY A 445 13.61 -2.32 5.44
CA GLY A 445 13.91 -3.68 4.99
C GLY A 445 14.72 -3.77 3.69
N GLY A 446 15.24 -2.65 3.18
CA GLY A 446 15.98 -2.56 1.93
C GLY A 446 17.32 -1.85 2.03
N VAL A 447 17.76 -1.26 0.91
CA VAL A 447 19.03 -0.54 0.78
C VAL A 447 18.78 0.93 0.42
N VAL A 448 19.45 1.85 1.10
CA VAL A 448 19.48 3.27 0.72
C VAL A 448 20.82 3.56 0.06
N CYS A 449 20.77 4.01 -1.19
CA CYS A 449 21.94 4.46 -1.93
C CYS A 449 22.04 5.99 -1.82
N ILE A 450 23.15 6.50 -1.29
CA ILE A 450 23.40 7.94 -1.16
C ILE A 450 24.63 8.31 -1.98
N ASP A 451 24.46 9.14 -3.01
CA ASP A 451 25.56 9.74 -3.75
C ASP A 451 25.88 11.15 -3.23
N GLU A 452 27.12 11.60 -3.40
CA GLU A 452 27.63 12.88 -2.86
C GLU A 452 27.38 13.05 -1.36
N PHE A 453 27.65 12.00 -0.58
CA PHE A 453 27.46 12.02 0.88
C PHE A 453 28.30 13.11 1.58
N ASP A 454 29.40 13.54 0.96
CA ASP A 454 30.23 14.67 1.39
C ASP A 454 29.51 16.03 1.32
N LYS A 455 28.54 16.20 0.40
CA LYS A 455 27.92 17.50 0.12
C LYS A 455 26.58 17.71 0.83
N MET A 456 26.29 16.87 1.80
CA MET A 456 25.06 16.89 2.59
C MET A 456 25.11 17.95 3.69
N ARG A 457 23.96 18.52 4.05
CA ARG A 457 23.85 19.51 5.13
C ARG A 457 24.02 18.87 6.51
N GLU A 458 24.50 19.64 7.48
CA GLU A 458 24.71 19.16 8.85
C GLU A 458 23.41 18.72 9.55
N ASP A 459 22.29 19.41 9.31
CA ASP A 459 20.97 19.05 9.87
C ASP A 459 20.54 17.63 9.47
N ASP A 460 20.81 17.26 8.21
CA ASP A 460 20.43 15.95 7.66
C ASP A 460 21.31 14.83 8.25
N ARG A 461 22.57 15.17 8.55
CA ARG A 461 23.58 14.26 9.13
C ARG A 461 23.17 13.77 10.52
N VAL A 462 22.56 14.62 11.35
CA VAL A 462 22.07 14.26 12.71
C VAL A 462 20.98 13.18 12.66
N ALA A 463 20.09 13.25 11.67
CA ALA A 463 19.01 12.28 11.57
C ALA A 463 19.48 10.92 11.01
N ILE A 464 20.43 10.93 10.06
CA ILE A 464 21.10 9.70 9.61
C ILE A 464 21.84 9.05 10.77
N HIS A 465 22.48 9.86 11.62
CA HIS A 465 23.19 9.40 12.78
C HIS A 465 22.29 8.55 13.70
N GLU A 466 21.07 9.02 14.00
CA GLU A 466 20.08 8.27 14.75
C GLU A 466 19.65 7.00 14.01
N ALA A 467 19.30 7.15 12.73
CA ALA A 467 18.77 6.06 11.91
C ALA A 467 19.76 4.90 11.70
N MET A 468 21.06 5.17 11.47
CA MET A 468 22.07 4.12 11.29
C MET A 468 22.36 3.36 12.59
N GLU A 469 22.24 4.01 13.75
CA GLU A 469 22.55 3.41 15.04
C GLU A 469 21.36 2.60 15.59
N GLN A 470 20.19 3.23 15.67
CA GLN A 470 19.02 2.66 16.33
C GLN A 470 18.06 1.99 15.34
N GLN A 471 18.23 2.23 14.03
CA GLN A 471 17.30 1.78 12.98
C GLN A 471 15.87 2.30 13.17
N THR A 472 15.77 3.45 13.85
CA THR A 472 14.54 4.17 14.13
C THR A 472 14.77 5.66 14.00
N ILE A 473 13.76 6.38 13.55
CA ILE A 473 13.76 7.85 13.43
C ILE A 473 12.67 8.38 14.35
N SER A 474 13.06 9.15 15.36
CA SER A 474 12.12 9.83 16.25
C SER A 474 11.72 11.20 15.71
N ILE A 475 10.41 11.48 15.69
CA ILE A 475 9.87 12.76 15.26
C ILE A 475 9.02 13.33 16.39
N ALA A 476 9.45 14.50 16.89
CA ALA A 476 8.73 15.30 17.87
C ALA A 476 8.42 16.69 17.26
N LYS A 477 7.49 16.75 16.31
CA LYS A 477 7.11 17.99 15.60
C LYS A 477 5.60 18.18 15.59
N ALA A 478 5.15 19.43 15.67
CA ALA A 478 3.73 19.80 15.58
C ALA A 478 2.79 19.06 16.56
N GLY A 479 3.28 18.72 17.77
CA GLY A 479 2.52 17.99 18.79
C GLY A 479 2.37 16.49 18.53
N ILE A 480 3.07 15.96 17.52
CA ILE A 480 3.15 14.53 17.23
C ILE A 480 4.52 14.03 17.69
N THR A 481 4.50 13.10 18.64
CA THR A 481 5.67 12.35 19.11
C THR A 481 5.54 10.91 18.65
N THR A 482 6.17 10.57 17.52
CA THR A 482 6.10 9.22 16.95
C THR A 482 7.48 8.77 16.50
N THR A 483 7.76 7.49 16.68
CA THR A 483 8.97 6.83 16.20
C THR A 483 8.64 6.01 14.96
N LEU A 484 9.34 6.25 13.86
CA LEU A 484 9.25 5.45 12.64
C LEU A 484 10.42 4.47 12.60
N ASN A 485 10.18 3.28 12.07
CA ASN A 485 11.25 2.31 11.85
C ASN A 485 11.95 2.61 10.52
N SER A 486 13.27 2.46 10.49
CA SER A 486 14.12 2.65 9.31
C SER A 486 15.21 1.58 9.29
N ARG A 487 14.82 0.31 9.13
CA ARG A 487 15.74 -0.83 9.07
C ARG A 487 16.31 -0.93 7.67
N CYS A 488 17.22 -0.04 7.33
CA CYS A 488 17.84 -0.02 6.01
C CYS A 488 19.36 -0.17 6.12
N SER A 489 19.95 -0.84 5.12
CA SER A 489 21.40 -0.83 4.91
C SER A 489 21.77 0.43 4.12
N VAL A 490 22.81 1.15 4.54
CA VAL A 490 23.26 2.37 3.86
C VAL A 490 24.47 2.07 2.99
N LEU A 491 24.34 2.35 1.69
CA LEU A 491 25.44 2.36 0.73
C LEU A 491 25.71 3.81 0.31
N ALA A 492 26.82 4.37 0.79
CA ALA A 492 27.18 5.75 0.54
C ALA A 492 28.39 5.87 -0.40
N ALA A 493 28.35 6.82 -1.33
CA ALA A 493 29.51 7.25 -2.09
C ALA A 493 29.86 8.70 -1.74
N ALA A 494 31.15 8.94 -1.52
CA ALA A 494 31.70 10.25 -1.22
C ALA A 494 32.94 10.50 -2.06
N ASN A 495 33.25 11.77 -2.29
CA ASN A 495 34.47 12.20 -2.95
C ASN A 495 35.46 12.80 -1.95
N SER A 496 36.75 12.71 -2.24
CA SER A 496 37.78 13.45 -1.49
C SER A 496 37.60 14.95 -1.69
N VAL A 497 37.86 15.75 -0.65
CA VAL A 497 37.77 17.23 -0.67
C VAL A 497 38.66 17.82 -1.77
N PHE A 498 39.84 17.24 -1.97
CA PHE A 498 40.82 17.70 -2.96
C PHE A 498 40.67 17.03 -4.32
N GLY A 499 39.65 16.18 -4.51
CA GLY A 499 39.39 15.45 -5.74
C GLY A 499 40.39 14.31 -6.04
N ARG A 500 41.60 14.35 -5.47
CA ARG A 500 42.55 13.23 -5.44
C ARG A 500 42.82 12.81 -4.01
N TRP A 501 42.97 11.50 -3.81
CA TRP A 501 43.39 10.94 -2.54
C TRP A 501 44.91 11.08 -2.34
N ASP A 502 45.33 11.75 -1.27
CA ASP A 502 46.75 11.89 -0.90
C ASP A 502 47.06 11.10 0.38
N ASP A 503 47.82 10.01 0.27
CA ASP A 503 48.18 9.17 1.42
C ASP A 503 49.05 9.89 2.47
N THR A 504 49.67 11.01 2.11
CA THR A 504 50.51 11.78 3.04
C THR A 504 49.69 12.68 3.97
N ARG A 505 48.46 13.03 3.58
CA ARG A 505 47.57 13.94 4.31
C ARG A 505 46.30 13.23 4.77
N GLY A 506 46.48 12.12 5.49
CA GLY A 506 45.41 11.18 5.84
C GLY A 506 44.15 11.81 6.46
N ASP A 507 44.32 12.68 7.46
CA ASP A 507 43.18 13.25 8.19
C ASP A 507 42.51 14.43 7.48
N GLU A 508 43.25 15.17 6.63
CA GLU A 508 42.72 16.34 5.89
C GLU A 508 41.91 15.94 4.65
N ASN A 509 42.00 14.68 4.22
CA ASN A 509 41.31 14.18 3.03
C ASN A 509 39.79 14.00 3.22
N ILE A 510 39.32 13.95 4.47
CA ILE A 510 37.95 13.56 4.81
C ILE A 510 37.27 14.66 5.63
N ASP A 511 36.18 15.23 5.11
CA ASP A 511 35.34 16.22 5.82
C ASP A 511 34.19 15.55 6.63
N PHE A 512 34.51 14.43 7.27
CA PHE A 512 33.56 13.68 8.10
C PHE A 512 33.98 13.71 9.56
N MET A 513 32.99 13.89 10.44
CA MET A 513 33.21 13.72 11.87
C MET A 513 33.52 12.23 12.14
N PRO A 514 34.50 11.88 13.00
CA PRO A 514 34.87 10.49 13.26
C PRO A 514 33.71 9.59 13.72
N THR A 515 32.67 10.19 14.31
CA THR A 515 31.43 9.53 14.73
C THR A 515 30.62 8.94 13.58
N ILE A 516 30.76 9.46 12.36
CA ILE A 516 30.14 8.89 11.16
C ILE A 516 30.92 7.68 10.70
N LEU A 517 32.25 7.81 10.62
CA LEU A 517 33.14 6.76 10.15
C LEU A 517 33.04 5.52 11.04
N SER A 518 32.89 5.69 12.36
CA SER A 518 32.69 4.59 13.29
C SER A 518 31.37 3.83 13.11
N ARG A 519 30.40 4.36 12.35
CA ARG A 519 29.10 3.73 12.06
C ARG A 519 29.03 3.05 10.70
N PHE A 520 30.09 3.16 9.91
CA PHE A 520 30.27 2.39 8.68
C PHE A 520 31.11 1.15 9.00
N ASP A 521 30.64 -0.01 8.59
CA ASP A 521 31.33 -1.27 8.86
C ASP A 521 32.47 -1.49 7.86
N CYS A 522 32.22 -1.16 6.60
CA CYS A 522 33.18 -1.31 5.51
C CYS A 522 33.45 0.04 4.85
N ILE A 523 34.70 0.49 4.92
CA ILE A 523 35.16 1.72 4.28
C ILE A 523 36.15 1.35 3.18
N PHE A 524 35.79 1.61 1.93
CA PHE A 524 36.66 1.38 0.78
C PHE A 524 37.17 2.70 0.24
N VAL A 525 38.49 2.79 0.08
CA VAL A 525 39.16 3.90 -0.60
C VAL A 525 39.53 3.46 -2.01
N VAL A 526 38.88 4.04 -3.01
CA VAL A 526 39.15 3.80 -4.43
C VAL A 526 40.15 4.83 -4.92
N LYS A 527 41.37 4.36 -5.19
CA LYS A 527 42.46 5.16 -5.73
C LYS A 527 42.61 4.89 -7.22
N ASP A 528 42.77 5.96 -7.99
CA ASP A 528 43.16 5.85 -9.40
C ASP A 528 44.69 5.90 -9.51
N GLN A 529 45.32 4.72 -9.59
CA GLN A 529 46.77 4.60 -9.80
C GLN A 529 47.07 4.38 -11.28
N TYR A 530 48.00 5.17 -11.81
CA TYR A 530 48.44 5.06 -13.20
C TYR A 530 49.16 3.72 -13.44
N ASP A 531 48.54 2.84 -14.21
CA ASP A 531 49.15 1.62 -14.71
C ASP A 531 48.75 1.38 -16.17
N ARG A 532 49.73 1.39 -17.07
CA ARG A 532 49.52 1.23 -18.52
C ARG A 532 48.83 -0.09 -18.87
N ASN A 533 49.12 -1.17 -18.14
CA ASN A 533 48.54 -2.47 -18.43
C ASN A 533 47.06 -2.50 -18.05
N ARG A 534 46.74 -1.97 -16.87
CA ARG A 534 45.37 -1.84 -16.38
C ARG A 534 44.55 -0.90 -17.25
N ASP A 535 45.10 0.22 -17.68
CA ASP A 535 44.43 1.18 -18.57
C ASP A 535 44.12 0.56 -19.93
N ALA A 536 45.07 -0.21 -20.50
CA ALA A 536 44.84 -0.91 -21.76
C ALA A 536 43.74 -1.99 -21.65
N GLN A 537 43.68 -2.71 -20.53
CA GLN A 537 42.62 -3.69 -20.26
C GLN A 537 41.26 -3.02 -20.04
N LEU A 538 41.23 -1.93 -19.26
CA LEU A 538 40.03 -1.13 -19.02
C LEU A 538 39.48 -0.54 -20.32
N ALA A 539 40.33 0.04 -21.16
CA ALA A 539 39.94 0.58 -22.45
C ALA A 539 39.36 -0.50 -23.37
N LYS A 540 40.01 -1.67 -23.47
CA LYS A 540 39.50 -2.81 -24.24
C LYS A 540 38.14 -3.28 -23.73
N HIS A 541 37.97 -3.35 -22.40
CA HIS A 541 36.70 -3.75 -21.78
C HIS A 541 35.59 -2.74 -22.08
N ILE A 542 35.85 -1.45 -21.90
CA ILE A 542 34.88 -0.38 -22.17
C ILE A 542 34.45 -0.40 -23.64
N VAL A 543 35.40 -0.52 -24.58
CA VAL A 543 35.10 -0.61 -26.02
C VAL A 543 34.24 -1.83 -26.32
N LYS A 544 34.53 -2.99 -25.72
CA LYS A 544 33.73 -4.21 -25.89
C LYS A 544 32.29 -4.02 -25.42
N VAL A 545 32.11 -3.44 -24.23
CA VAL A 545 30.78 -3.18 -23.63
C VAL A 545 29.97 -2.22 -24.51
N HIS A 546 30.58 -1.12 -25.00
CA HIS A 546 29.89 -0.15 -25.85
C HIS A 546 29.57 -0.71 -27.25
N THR A 547 30.46 -1.55 -27.80
CA THR A 547 30.24 -2.18 -29.10
C THR A 547 29.09 -3.18 -29.04
N GLN A 548 28.99 -3.97 -27.97
CA GLN A 548 27.87 -4.89 -27.74
C GLN A 548 26.54 -4.16 -27.51
N ALA A 549 26.55 -3.02 -26.81
CA ALA A 549 25.35 -2.19 -26.65
C ALA A 549 24.82 -1.58 -27.96
N THR A 550 25.63 -1.51 -29.01
CA THR A 550 25.28 -0.91 -30.32
C THR A 550 24.73 -1.95 -31.32
N GLN A 551 24.61 -3.23 -30.95
CA GLN A 551 23.84 -4.21 -31.75
C GLN A 551 22.39 -4.24 -31.26
N PRO A 552 21.43 -3.59 -31.95
CA PRO A 552 20.03 -3.74 -31.62
C PRO A 552 19.52 -4.94 -32.41
N THR A 553 19.44 -6.13 -31.79
CA THR A 553 18.40 -7.17 -31.98
C THR A 553 18.92 -8.54 -31.56
N ALA A 554 18.40 -9.05 -30.43
CA ALA A 554 17.46 -10.18 -30.42
C ALA A 554 17.18 -10.59 -28.97
N LEU A 555 15.90 -10.56 -28.61
CA LEU A 555 15.27 -11.31 -27.53
C LEU A 555 15.57 -10.91 -26.07
N ASN A 556 14.54 -10.28 -25.49
CA ASN A 556 13.98 -10.69 -24.20
C ASN A 556 14.23 -12.19 -23.95
N SER A 557 15.25 -12.52 -23.19
CA SER A 557 15.32 -13.82 -22.55
C SER A 557 16.06 -13.69 -21.22
N LEU A 558 15.32 -13.91 -20.14
CA LEU A 558 15.88 -14.41 -18.88
C LEU A 558 16.60 -15.78 -19.06
N GLY A 559 16.77 -16.27 -20.28
CA GLY A 559 17.45 -17.51 -20.64
C GLY A 559 18.96 -17.37 -20.80
N GLU A 560 19.48 -16.23 -21.27
CA GLU A 560 20.94 -16.07 -21.46
C GLU A 560 21.71 -16.04 -20.13
N LEU A 561 21.11 -15.56 -19.04
CA LEU A 561 21.70 -15.69 -17.70
C LEU A 561 21.84 -17.16 -17.27
N MET A 562 20.97 -18.04 -17.77
CA MET A 562 21.00 -19.47 -17.48
C MET A 562 21.99 -20.21 -18.40
N GLU A 563 22.15 -19.78 -19.66
CA GLU A 563 23.18 -20.29 -20.58
C GLU A 563 24.60 -19.88 -20.16
N ILE A 564 24.80 -18.63 -19.71
CA ILE A 564 26.10 -18.18 -19.18
C ILE A 564 26.42 -18.93 -17.86
N LEU A 565 25.42 -19.24 -17.05
CA LEU A 565 25.57 -20.10 -15.87
C LEU A 565 25.91 -21.54 -16.25
N MET A 566 25.35 -22.08 -17.34
CA MET A 566 25.69 -23.41 -17.86
C MET A 566 27.08 -23.48 -18.50
N GLU A 567 27.52 -22.45 -19.24
CA GLU A 567 28.89 -22.38 -19.80
C GLU A 567 29.96 -22.29 -18.70
N LEU A 568 29.64 -21.69 -17.54
CA LEU A 568 30.53 -21.68 -16.37
C LEU A 568 30.53 -22.99 -15.56
N LEU A 569 29.60 -23.91 -15.84
CA LEU A 569 29.39 -25.16 -15.11
C LEU A 569 30.00 -26.40 -15.79
N HIS A 570 30.48 -26.29 -17.04
CA HIS A 570 31.27 -27.33 -17.69
C HIS A 570 32.73 -26.85 -17.88
N PRO A 571 33.73 -27.61 -17.39
CA PRO A 571 35.15 -27.23 -17.50
C PRO A 571 35.68 -27.26 -18.93
#